data_AF-A0A292E721-F1
#
_entry.id   AF-A0A292E721-F1
#
_cell.length_a   1.000
_cell.length_b   1.000
_cell.length_c   1.000
_cell.angle_alpha   90.00
_cell.angle_beta   90.00
_cell.angle_gamma   90.00
#
_symmetry.space_group_name_H-M   'P 1'
#
loop_
_entity.id
_entity.type
_entity.pdbx_description
1 polymer ?
#
loop_
_entity_poly.entity_id
_entity_poly.type
_entity_poly.pdbx_seq_one_letter_code
_entity_poly.pdbx_strand_id
1 'polypeptide(L)'
;MKRRLSLLPRRMLKEDTGNIAVSAALVAPLIIGTLALGVDYGHLTMQQRALQQAADLSAIVAASSLTNPGQAAFNYFKMNGLDMPVATATGLITDTGVVSLDKISQYAAVATVTTGRYTADPTLSVDARFVQTSSYPDAVRVEVRRKETLFFASAFADPPTLGAVGTAAANKMASFSIGSRLASLHGGVLNAVLSGLLGTSISLDVMDYRALIDADVAVLKTLDALAIDLGLTAVTYEDLLQTDVSFGKVIDAVLRLTTLDAKTRSALEALKRQVAKTKLTVKLENVLNPGPYSERLIGSADHLTVNVGVFEFLTAAAAAANGKNQVAVDLGATIPGLASAKLSIAIGAPPVSTPPAAVGGVGTIVRTAQTRIALNVSTDGLLALAGIKVKVPLYVEVAHAEAKLAEINCRDRSGSADVRISAVPGLAEIALGNIDTSAFANFGTKPRVTKATLVQAPLLGIDAMAYINASNMDKKTLTFTPNEIASGTVKTVSTSQTLTSLQFSLLKNLDVDIRLAGLTLGTPQAVQNALAQTLSNLTVPLDSLLYNTLLALGIRIGEADVRATYATCQQPVLVQ
;
A
#
# COMPACT_ATOMS: atom_id res chain seq x y z
N MET A 1 -62.40 -71.88 -66.31
CA MET A 1 -61.57 -72.20 -65.12
C MET A 1 -60.31 -71.32 -65.16
N LYS A 2 -60.25 -70.34 -64.24
CA LYS A 2 -59.10 -69.64 -63.64
C LYS A 2 -57.84 -69.24 -64.46
N ARG A 3 -57.58 -67.91 -64.38
CA ARG A 3 -56.29 -67.20 -64.17
C ARG A 3 -55.38 -66.92 -65.38
N ARG A 4 -55.09 -65.62 -65.57
CA ARG A 4 -53.75 -65.02 -65.31
C ARG A 4 -53.78 -63.48 -65.41
N LEU A 5 -54.36 -62.82 -64.40
CA LEU A 5 -53.79 -61.56 -63.90
C LEU A 5 -52.54 -61.95 -63.11
N SER A 6 -51.32 -61.60 -63.55
CA SER A 6 -50.12 -61.46 -62.68
C SER A 6 -48.76 -61.38 -63.45
N LEU A 7 -48.60 -60.50 -64.44
CA LEU A 7 -47.28 -60.35 -65.09
C LEU A 7 -46.68 -58.93 -65.09
N LEU A 8 -47.35 -57.95 -64.47
CA LEU A 8 -46.79 -56.60 -64.36
C LEU A 8 -45.76 -56.37 -63.23
N PRO A 9 -45.71 -57.10 -62.07
CA PRO A 9 -44.72 -56.78 -61.05
C PRO A 9 -43.39 -57.54 -61.18
N ARG A 10 -43.29 -58.57 -62.05
CA ARG A 10 -42.05 -59.36 -62.21
C ARG A 10 -41.05 -58.78 -63.21
N ARG A 11 -41.46 -57.86 -64.09
CA ARG A 11 -40.56 -57.19 -65.04
C ARG A 11 -39.79 -56.03 -64.40
N MET A 12 -40.40 -55.32 -63.45
CA MET A 12 -39.71 -54.23 -62.71
C MET A 12 -38.72 -54.72 -61.65
N LEU A 13 -38.89 -55.94 -61.13
CA LEU A 13 -37.95 -56.56 -60.18
C LEU A 13 -36.78 -57.30 -60.86
N LYS A 14 -36.70 -57.27 -62.21
CA LYS A 14 -35.68 -57.98 -63.00
C LYS A 14 -34.95 -57.07 -64.01
N GLU A 15 -35.16 -55.75 -63.93
CA GLU A 15 -34.37 -54.77 -64.65
C GLU A 15 -33.09 -54.46 -63.84
N ASP A 16 -32.01 -55.18 -64.14
CA ASP A 16 -30.67 -54.92 -63.61
C ASP A 16 -29.90 -53.87 -64.46
N THR A 17 -30.57 -53.24 -65.43
CA THR A 17 -30.00 -52.23 -66.33
C THR A 17 -30.22 -50.79 -65.84
N GLY A 18 -30.29 -50.59 -64.53
CA GLY A 18 -30.26 -49.25 -63.95
C GLY A 18 -28.96 -48.56 -64.38
N ASN A 19 -29.07 -47.41 -65.06
CA ASN A 19 -27.90 -46.67 -65.52
C ASN A 19 -27.20 -46.00 -64.31
N ILE A 20 -26.37 -46.78 -63.63
CA ILE A 20 -25.56 -46.35 -62.47
C ILE A 20 -24.69 -45.16 -62.86
N ALA A 21 -24.22 -45.09 -64.12
CA ALA A 21 -23.40 -43.98 -64.59
C ALA A 21 -24.16 -42.64 -64.56
N VAL A 22 -25.44 -42.61 -64.91
CA VAL A 22 -26.26 -41.38 -64.86
C VAL A 22 -26.57 -40.98 -63.42
N SER A 23 -26.92 -41.95 -62.57
CA SER A 23 -27.18 -41.68 -61.15
C SER A 23 -25.90 -41.21 -60.43
N ALA A 24 -24.77 -41.84 -60.72
CA ALA A 24 -23.47 -41.43 -60.21
C ALA A 24 -23.04 -40.05 -60.74
N ALA A 25 -23.27 -39.75 -62.03
CA ALA A 25 -22.96 -38.44 -62.61
C ALA A 25 -23.77 -37.29 -61.99
N LEU A 26 -25.01 -37.56 -61.55
CA LEU A 26 -25.84 -36.56 -60.86
C LEU A 26 -25.47 -36.41 -59.37
N VAL A 27 -25.13 -37.50 -58.68
CA VAL A 27 -24.88 -37.50 -57.23
C VAL A 27 -23.41 -37.16 -56.90
N ALA A 28 -22.45 -37.57 -57.72
CA ALA A 28 -21.03 -37.35 -57.46
C ALA A 28 -20.66 -35.86 -57.29
N PRO A 29 -21.15 -34.89 -58.10
CA PRO A 29 -20.88 -33.48 -57.87
C PRO A 29 -21.41 -32.98 -56.52
N LEU A 30 -22.55 -33.49 -56.07
CA LEU A 30 -23.13 -33.15 -54.77
C LEU A 30 -22.27 -33.70 -53.62
N ILE A 31 -21.83 -34.95 -53.73
CA ILE A 31 -20.89 -35.54 -52.76
C ILE A 31 -19.58 -34.75 -52.72
N ILE A 32 -18.96 -34.49 -53.88
CA ILE A 32 -17.71 -33.71 -53.97
C ILE A 32 -17.90 -32.30 -53.40
N GLY A 33 -19.01 -31.63 -53.71
CA GLY A 33 -19.33 -30.30 -53.19
C GLY A 33 -19.48 -30.30 -51.66
N THR A 34 -20.17 -31.29 -51.09
CA THR A 34 -20.29 -31.41 -49.63
C THR A 34 -18.96 -31.72 -48.94
N LEU A 35 -18.10 -32.54 -49.55
CA LEU A 35 -16.76 -32.82 -49.05
C LEU A 35 -15.87 -31.56 -49.10
N ALA A 36 -15.94 -30.80 -50.19
CA ALA A 36 -15.21 -29.54 -50.36
C ALA A 36 -15.59 -28.52 -49.28
N LEU A 37 -16.88 -28.34 -49.03
CA LEU A 37 -17.38 -27.50 -47.93
C LEU A 37 -16.93 -28.02 -46.55
N GLY A 38 -16.90 -29.34 -46.37
CA GLY A 38 -16.40 -29.96 -45.14
C GLY A 38 -14.92 -29.65 -44.90
N VAL A 39 -14.09 -29.66 -45.95
CA VAL A 39 -12.66 -29.31 -45.86
C VAL A 39 -12.48 -27.83 -45.50
N ASP A 40 -13.23 -26.92 -46.14
CA ASP A 40 -13.16 -25.49 -45.83
C ASP A 40 -13.63 -25.19 -44.41
N TYR A 41 -14.73 -25.80 -43.97
CA TYR A 41 -15.18 -25.67 -42.58
C TYR A 41 -14.12 -26.20 -41.60
N GLY A 42 -13.55 -27.37 -41.89
CA GLY A 42 -12.44 -27.93 -41.11
C GLY A 42 -11.25 -26.96 -41.04
N HIS A 43 -10.86 -26.37 -42.16
CA HIS A 43 -9.77 -25.39 -42.23
C HIS A 43 -10.07 -24.13 -41.42
N LEU A 44 -11.28 -23.56 -41.55
CA LEU A 44 -11.71 -22.41 -40.76
C LEU A 44 -11.67 -22.69 -39.25
N THR A 45 -12.06 -23.90 -38.82
CA THR A 45 -11.95 -24.26 -37.39
C THR A 45 -10.51 -24.38 -36.92
N MET A 46 -9.58 -24.85 -37.77
CA MET A 46 -8.15 -24.84 -37.45
C MET A 46 -7.60 -23.41 -37.40
N GLN A 47 -7.99 -22.54 -38.34
CA GLN A 47 -7.63 -21.12 -38.35
C GLN A 47 -8.14 -20.41 -37.10
N GLN A 48 -9.39 -20.63 -36.69
CA GLN A 48 -9.95 -20.08 -35.45
C GLN A 48 -9.16 -20.51 -34.21
N ARG A 49 -8.76 -21.79 -34.11
CA ARG A 49 -7.95 -22.29 -32.99
C ARG A 49 -6.56 -21.65 -32.96
N ALA A 50 -5.92 -21.50 -34.12
CA ALA A 50 -4.63 -20.83 -34.22
C ALA A 50 -4.74 -19.34 -33.83
N LEU A 51 -5.82 -18.68 -34.21
CA LEU A 51 -6.10 -17.29 -33.86
C LEU A 51 -6.33 -17.13 -32.36
N GLN A 52 -7.09 -18.04 -31.74
CA GLN A 52 -7.29 -18.07 -30.29
C GLN A 52 -5.98 -18.27 -29.53
N GLN A 53 -5.15 -19.21 -29.97
CA GLN A 53 -3.82 -19.43 -29.37
C GLN A 53 -2.93 -18.17 -29.46
N ALA A 54 -2.97 -17.47 -30.60
CA ALA A 54 -2.23 -16.22 -30.78
C ALA A 54 -2.77 -15.10 -29.87
N ALA A 55 -4.09 -14.97 -29.71
CA ALA A 55 -4.72 -14.01 -28.82
C ALA A 55 -4.39 -14.30 -27.34
N ASP A 56 -4.48 -15.56 -26.92
CA ASP A 56 -4.20 -15.97 -25.54
C ASP A 56 -2.74 -15.76 -25.14
N LEU A 57 -1.80 -16.23 -25.96
CA LEU A 57 -0.37 -16.08 -25.67
C LEU A 57 0.08 -14.63 -25.77
N SER A 58 -0.45 -13.86 -26.73
CA SER A 58 -0.14 -12.42 -26.80
C SER A 58 -0.72 -11.66 -25.60
N ALA A 59 -1.88 -12.05 -25.08
CA ALA A 59 -2.42 -11.48 -23.84
C ALA A 59 -1.52 -11.77 -22.64
N ILE A 60 -1.05 -13.01 -22.45
CA ILE A 60 -0.10 -13.36 -21.39
C ILE A 60 1.18 -12.52 -21.51
N VAL A 61 1.77 -12.44 -22.70
CA VAL A 61 3.00 -11.69 -22.93
C VAL A 61 2.78 -10.19 -22.70
N ALA A 62 1.66 -9.64 -23.16
CA ALA A 62 1.33 -8.24 -22.97
C ALA A 62 1.09 -7.90 -21.48
N ALA A 63 0.38 -8.77 -20.75
CA ALA A 63 0.15 -8.62 -19.31
C ALA A 63 1.44 -8.76 -18.48
N SER A 64 2.47 -9.44 -18.99
CA SER A 64 3.79 -9.46 -18.31
C SER A 64 4.47 -8.09 -18.29
N SER A 65 4.16 -7.23 -19.27
CA SER A 65 4.76 -5.90 -19.46
C SER A 65 3.69 -4.80 -19.51
N LEU A 66 3.01 -4.57 -18.39
CA LEU A 66 1.97 -3.54 -18.24
C LEU A 66 2.46 -2.10 -18.50
N THR A 67 3.78 -1.86 -18.46
CA THR A 67 4.37 -0.56 -18.82
C THR A 67 4.30 -0.30 -20.33
N ASN A 68 4.48 -1.34 -21.17
CA ASN A 68 4.45 -1.26 -22.63
C ASN A 68 3.77 -2.49 -23.26
N PRO A 69 2.47 -2.72 -23.01
CA PRO A 69 1.80 -3.98 -23.36
C PRO A 69 1.64 -4.15 -24.88
N GLY A 70 1.42 -3.06 -25.62
CA GLY A 70 1.34 -3.09 -27.08
C GLY A 70 2.65 -3.52 -27.74
N GLN A 71 3.79 -3.03 -27.25
CA GLN A 71 5.11 -3.43 -27.76
C GLN A 71 5.41 -4.89 -27.43
N ALA A 72 5.03 -5.36 -26.25
CA ALA A 72 5.20 -6.76 -25.86
C ALA A 72 4.38 -7.71 -26.74
N ALA A 73 3.11 -7.38 -27.03
CA ALA A 73 2.27 -8.13 -27.97
C ALA A 73 2.86 -8.14 -29.39
N PHE A 74 3.32 -6.98 -29.87
CA PHE A 74 3.93 -6.87 -31.20
C PHE A 74 5.19 -7.74 -31.33
N ASN A 75 6.06 -7.69 -30.32
CA ASN A 75 7.27 -8.52 -30.28
C ASN A 75 6.92 -10.01 -30.28
N TYR A 76 5.85 -10.43 -29.59
CA TYR A 76 5.36 -11.80 -29.65
C TYR A 76 4.96 -12.20 -31.08
N PHE A 77 4.14 -11.40 -31.76
CA PHE A 77 3.73 -11.70 -33.14
C PHE A 77 4.94 -11.81 -34.07
N LYS A 78 5.85 -10.84 -33.99
CA LYS A 78 7.09 -10.82 -34.79
C LYS A 78 7.98 -12.05 -34.55
N MET A 79 8.22 -12.42 -33.29
CA MET A 79 9.05 -13.59 -32.94
C MET A 79 8.44 -14.91 -33.40
N ASN A 80 7.11 -14.96 -33.58
CA ASN A 80 6.40 -16.14 -34.07
C ASN A 80 6.09 -16.08 -35.58
N GLY A 81 6.65 -15.11 -36.32
CA GLY A 81 6.44 -14.98 -37.76
C GLY A 81 5.02 -14.59 -38.16
N LEU A 82 4.26 -13.95 -37.26
CA LEU A 82 2.92 -13.46 -37.50
C LEU A 82 2.99 -11.99 -37.94
N ASP A 83 2.70 -11.72 -39.22
CA ASP A 83 2.59 -10.36 -39.77
C ASP A 83 1.28 -9.71 -39.29
N MET A 84 1.35 -9.15 -38.08
CA MET A 84 0.20 -8.62 -37.38
C MET A 84 0.59 -7.35 -36.61
N PRO A 85 0.28 -6.17 -37.15
CA PRO A 85 0.49 -4.94 -36.41
C PRO A 85 -0.45 -4.83 -35.22
N VAL A 86 -0.04 -4.04 -34.22
CA VAL A 86 -0.75 -3.89 -32.96
C VAL A 86 -1.31 -2.48 -32.80
N ALA A 87 -2.62 -2.35 -32.81
CA ALA A 87 -3.34 -1.13 -32.51
C ALA A 87 -3.33 -0.87 -30.99
N THR A 88 -2.91 0.35 -30.63
CA THR A 88 -2.93 0.89 -29.27
C THR A 88 -3.56 2.28 -29.27
N ALA A 89 -3.74 2.89 -28.09
CA ALA A 89 -4.27 4.25 -27.98
C ALA A 89 -3.42 5.33 -28.68
N THR A 90 -2.12 5.07 -28.92
CA THR A 90 -1.19 6.05 -29.52
C THR A 90 -0.95 5.83 -31.02
N GLY A 91 -1.41 4.71 -31.58
CA GLY A 91 -1.21 4.37 -32.99
C GLY A 91 -1.09 2.88 -33.26
N LEU A 92 -0.75 2.53 -34.50
CA LEU A 92 -0.54 1.17 -34.99
C LEU A 92 0.96 0.84 -34.96
N ILE A 93 1.37 -0.11 -34.12
CA ILE A 93 2.76 -0.57 -34.02
C ILE A 93 3.05 -1.52 -35.18
N THR A 94 4.08 -1.21 -35.97
CA THR A 94 4.56 -1.98 -37.13
C THR A 94 6.08 -2.17 -37.05
N ASP A 95 6.65 -2.96 -37.96
CA ASP A 95 8.11 -3.12 -38.08
C ASP A 95 8.86 -1.81 -38.36
N THR A 96 8.18 -0.82 -38.94
CA THR A 96 8.74 0.50 -39.27
C THR A 96 8.53 1.55 -38.17
N GLY A 97 7.95 1.14 -37.03
CA GLY A 97 7.58 2.01 -35.93
C GLY A 97 6.07 2.23 -35.82
N VAL A 98 5.67 3.26 -35.08
CA VAL A 98 4.26 3.59 -34.85
C VAL A 98 3.73 4.43 -36.02
N VAL A 99 2.70 3.94 -36.69
CA VAL A 99 1.99 4.63 -37.78
C VAL A 99 0.55 4.95 -37.36
N SER A 100 -0.15 5.74 -38.17
CA SER A 100 -1.55 6.11 -37.90
C SER A 100 -2.51 4.92 -38.09
N LEU A 101 -3.60 4.91 -37.30
CA LEU A 101 -4.61 3.83 -37.25
C LEU A 101 -5.46 3.73 -38.53
N ASP A 102 -5.50 4.78 -39.36
CA ASP A 102 -6.16 4.78 -40.67
C ASP A 102 -5.57 3.73 -41.63
N LYS A 103 -4.33 3.28 -41.38
CA LYS A 103 -3.66 2.25 -42.19
C LYS A 103 -4.05 0.82 -41.85
N ILE A 104 -4.92 0.57 -40.86
CA ILE A 104 -5.32 -0.80 -40.46
C ILE A 104 -5.85 -1.62 -41.63
N SER A 105 -6.60 -1.00 -42.56
CA SER A 105 -7.17 -1.69 -43.72
C SER A 105 -6.14 -2.23 -44.72
N GLN A 106 -4.86 -1.85 -44.59
CA GLN A 106 -3.77 -2.34 -45.44
C GLN A 106 -3.27 -3.72 -45.01
N TYR A 107 -3.68 -4.20 -43.84
CA TYR A 107 -3.21 -5.46 -43.26
C TYR A 107 -4.32 -6.52 -43.27
N ALA A 108 -3.95 -7.76 -43.58
CA ALA A 108 -4.86 -8.90 -43.54
C ALA A 108 -5.17 -9.34 -42.10
N ALA A 109 -4.34 -8.96 -41.14
CA ALA A 109 -4.50 -9.24 -39.73
C ALA A 109 -4.14 -8.02 -38.88
N VAL A 110 -4.82 -7.84 -37.75
CA VAL A 110 -4.52 -6.78 -36.77
C VAL A 110 -4.84 -7.26 -35.36
N ALA A 111 -4.00 -6.89 -34.41
CA ALA A 111 -4.29 -7.06 -32.99
C ALA A 111 -4.62 -5.71 -32.35
N THR A 112 -5.55 -5.68 -31.40
CA THR A 112 -5.87 -4.51 -30.58
C THR A 112 -5.59 -4.86 -29.13
N VAL A 113 -4.74 -4.04 -28.49
CA VAL A 113 -4.34 -4.25 -27.09
C VAL A 113 -5.02 -3.23 -26.20
N THR A 114 -5.80 -3.70 -25.23
CA THR A 114 -6.50 -2.88 -24.24
C THR A 114 -6.03 -3.23 -22.84
N THR A 115 -5.59 -2.25 -22.07
CA THR A 115 -5.27 -2.43 -20.65
C THR A 115 -6.50 -2.29 -19.78
N GLY A 116 -6.55 -3.03 -18.67
CA GLY A 116 -7.66 -2.99 -17.74
C GLY A 116 -7.31 -3.51 -16.35
N ARG A 117 -8.34 -3.58 -15.52
CA ARG A 117 -8.35 -4.21 -14.22
C ARG A 117 -9.21 -5.47 -14.30
N TYR A 118 -8.71 -6.57 -13.77
CA TYR A 118 -9.46 -7.82 -13.66
C TYR A 118 -9.91 -8.07 -12.21
N THR A 119 -11.19 -8.43 -12.03
CA THR A 119 -11.76 -8.80 -10.73
C THR A 119 -12.26 -10.23 -10.80
N ALA A 120 -11.69 -11.11 -9.99
CA ALA A 120 -12.01 -12.54 -9.94
C ALA A 120 -13.29 -12.83 -9.12
N ASP A 121 -14.38 -12.11 -9.40
CA ASP A 121 -15.65 -12.27 -8.69
C ASP A 121 -16.59 -13.20 -9.47
N PRO A 122 -16.95 -14.38 -8.91
CA PRO A 122 -17.83 -15.33 -9.57
C PRO A 122 -19.27 -14.81 -9.74
N THR A 123 -19.67 -13.78 -8.97
CA THR A 123 -20.99 -13.14 -9.08
C THR A 123 -21.10 -12.19 -10.28
N LEU A 124 -19.97 -11.75 -10.83
CA LEU A 124 -19.90 -10.95 -12.05
C LEU A 124 -19.90 -11.85 -13.31
N SER A 125 -20.51 -11.37 -14.39
CA SER A 125 -20.38 -11.98 -15.72
C SER A 125 -18.94 -11.87 -16.22
N VAL A 126 -18.52 -12.78 -17.10
CA VAL A 126 -17.16 -12.80 -17.68
C VAL A 126 -16.75 -11.42 -18.22
N ASP A 127 -17.63 -10.77 -18.98
CA ASP A 127 -17.34 -9.45 -19.56
C ASP A 127 -17.23 -8.34 -18.51
N ALA A 128 -17.95 -8.44 -17.39
CA ALA A 128 -17.91 -7.45 -16.30
C ALA A 128 -16.67 -7.59 -15.42
N ARG A 129 -15.96 -8.72 -15.49
CA ARG A 129 -14.72 -8.95 -14.71
C ARG A 129 -13.53 -8.16 -15.23
N PHE A 130 -13.54 -7.72 -16.49
CA PHE A 130 -12.51 -6.87 -17.07
C PHE A 130 -13.02 -5.45 -17.30
N VAL A 131 -12.45 -4.48 -16.59
CA VAL A 131 -12.79 -3.06 -16.74
C VAL A 131 -11.59 -2.32 -17.33
N GLN A 132 -11.77 -1.69 -18.48
CA GLN A 132 -10.71 -0.91 -19.13
C GLN A 132 -10.24 0.24 -18.22
N THR A 133 -8.93 0.36 -18.03
CA THR A 133 -8.29 1.45 -17.29
C THR A 133 -6.87 1.66 -17.80
N SER A 134 -6.42 2.91 -17.81
CA SER A 134 -5.02 3.28 -17.99
C SER A 134 -4.32 3.54 -16.65
N SER A 135 -5.06 3.71 -15.56
CA SER A 135 -4.51 3.93 -14.23
C SER A 135 -4.32 2.60 -13.53
N TYR A 136 -3.05 2.24 -13.30
CA TYR A 136 -2.63 1.01 -12.61
C TYR A 136 -3.36 -0.25 -13.11
N PRO A 137 -3.29 -0.57 -14.43
CA PRO A 137 -3.88 -1.80 -14.95
C PRO A 137 -3.14 -3.01 -14.37
N ASP A 138 -3.88 -4.10 -14.16
CA ASP A 138 -3.34 -5.42 -13.79
C ASP A 138 -3.68 -6.49 -14.84
N ALA A 139 -4.43 -6.13 -15.88
CA ALA A 139 -4.83 -7.04 -16.94
C ALA A 139 -4.71 -6.42 -18.33
N VAL A 140 -4.59 -7.30 -19.32
CA VAL A 140 -4.56 -6.93 -20.74
C VAL A 140 -5.51 -7.84 -21.51
N ARG A 141 -6.35 -7.22 -22.33
CA ARG A 141 -7.19 -7.87 -23.32
C ARG A 141 -6.60 -7.63 -24.71
N VAL A 142 -6.33 -8.71 -25.44
CA VAL A 142 -5.84 -8.68 -26.81
C VAL A 142 -6.92 -9.26 -27.72
N GLU A 143 -7.44 -8.43 -28.61
CA GLU A 143 -8.35 -8.85 -29.66
C GLU A 143 -7.58 -8.98 -30.96
N VAL A 144 -7.63 -10.15 -31.58
CA VAL A 144 -7.01 -10.42 -32.88
C VAL A 144 -8.11 -10.56 -33.91
N ARG A 145 -7.98 -9.88 -35.05
CA ARG A 145 -8.84 -10.06 -36.23
C ARG A 145 -7.99 -10.40 -37.44
N ARG A 146 -8.41 -11.40 -38.23
CA ARG A 146 -7.70 -11.83 -39.44
C ARG A 146 -8.69 -12.23 -40.54
N LYS A 147 -8.46 -11.74 -41.76
CA LYS A 147 -9.14 -12.23 -42.96
C LYS A 147 -8.55 -13.59 -43.32
N GLU A 148 -9.37 -14.63 -43.27
CA GLU A 148 -8.91 -16.01 -43.50
C GLU A 148 -8.96 -16.39 -44.98
N THR A 149 -8.72 -17.67 -45.26
CA THR A 149 -8.69 -18.22 -46.61
C THR A 149 -9.64 -19.41 -46.71
N LEU A 150 -10.30 -19.51 -47.85
CA LEU A 150 -11.10 -20.66 -48.26
C LEU A 150 -10.35 -21.37 -49.39
N PHE A 151 -10.34 -22.70 -49.41
CA PHE A 151 -9.81 -23.47 -50.52
C PHE A 151 -10.83 -23.56 -51.64
N PHE A 152 -11.96 -24.24 -51.41
CA PHE A 152 -12.91 -24.58 -52.47
C PHE A 152 -14.06 -23.58 -52.57
N ALA A 153 -14.56 -23.10 -51.43
CA ALA A 153 -15.64 -22.12 -51.34
C ALA A 153 -15.23 -20.73 -51.84
N SER A 154 -13.94 -20.47 -52.02
CA SER A 154 -13.41 -19.24 -52.62
C SER A 154 -13.95 -18.96 -54.03
N ALA A 155 -14.43 -19.98 -54.74
CA ALA A 155 -15.03 -19.85 -56.07
C ALA A 155 -16.39 -19.14 -56.07
N PHE A 156 -17.07 -19.04 -54.92
CA PHE A 156 -18.43 -18.49 -54.82
C PHE A 156 -18.71 -17.71 -53.52
N ALA A 157 -17.76 -17.62 -52.59
CA ALA A 157 -17.88 -16.86 -51.35
C ALA A 157 -16.58 -16.14 -51.01
N ASP A 158 -16.70 -14.95 -50.43
CA ASP A 158 -15.56 -14.23 -49.87
C ASP A 158 -15.09 -14.91 -48.57
N PRO A 159 -13.75 -14.99 -48.34
CA PRO A 159 -13.25 -15.50 -47.09
C PRO A 159 -13.70 -14.64 -45.89
N PRO A 160 -14.16 -15.26 -44.80
CA PRO A 160 -14.62 -14.53 -43.62
C PRO A 160 -13.45 -13.90 -42.86
N THR A 161 -13.75 -12.84 -42.12
CA THR A 161 -12.84 -12.33 -41.09
C THR A 161 -13.15 -13.05 -39.79
N LEU A 162 -12.17 -13.76 -39.25
CA LEU A 162 -12.25 -14.39 -37.94
C LEU A 162 -11.70 -13.45 -36.85
N GLY A 163 -12.19 -13.65 -35.64
CA GLY A 163 -11.83 -12.88 -34.46
C GLY A 163 -11.57 -13.79 -33.26
N ALA A 164 -10.59 -13.44 -32.45
CA ALA A 164 -10.29 -14.12 -31.20
C ALA A 164 -9.91 -13.09 -30.12
N VAL A 165 -10.22 -13.41 -28.86
CA VAL A 165 -9.95 -12.53 -27.72
C VAL A 165 -9.24 -13.31 -26.64
N GLY A 166 -8.07 -12.82 -26.24
CA GLY A 166 -7.31 -13.27 -25.09
C GLY A 166 -7.39 -12.25 -23.97
N THR A 167 -7.68 -12.66 -22.74
CA THR A 167 -7.56 -11.77 -21.57
C THR A 167 -6.63 -12.42 -20.57
N ALA A 168 -5.60 -11.70 -20.13
CA ALA A 168 -4.67 -12.17 -19.11
C ALA A 168 -4.51 -11.13 -18.01
N ALA A 169 -4.43 -11.59 -16.77
CA ALA A 169 -4.14 -10.77 -15.60
C ALA A 169 -2.77 -11.12 -15.02
N ALA A 170 -2.04 -10.09 -14.60
CA ALA A 170 -0.77 -10.17 -13.92
C ALA A 170 -0.90 -9.57 -12.53
N ASN A 171 -0.84 -10.43 -11.51
CA ASN A 171 -0.84 -9.99 -10.12
C ASN A 171 0.58 -9.57 -9.73
N LYS A 172 0.87 -8.28 -9.83
CA LYS A 172 2.07 -7.66 -9.26
C LYS A 172 1.71 -7.08 -7.90
N MET A 173 2.28 -7.63 -6.85
CA MET A 173 2.00 -7.19 -5.48
C MET A 173 3.30 -6.83 -4.78
N ALA A 174 3.25 -5.81 -3.93
CA ALA A 174 4.31 -5.52 -2.99
C ALA A 174 3.74 -5.24 -1.61
N SER A 175 4.52 -5.59 -0.59
CA SER A 175 4.29 -5.23 0.81
C SER A 175 5.20 -4.08 1.16
N PHE A 176 4.65 -3.04 1.77
CA PHE A 176 5.42 -1.89 2.22
C PHE A 176 4.77 -1.21 3.43
N SER A 177 5.59 -0.51 4.19
CA SER A 177 5.16 0.26 5.35
C SER A 177 5.77 1.66 5.35
N ILE A 178 5.12 2.54 6.11
CA ILE A 178 5.59 3.89 6.45
C ILE A 178 5.59 4.04 7.97
N GLY A 179 6.67 4.56 8.52
CA GLY A 179 6.85 4.63 9.96
C GLY A 179 8.00 5.55 10.38
N SER A 180 8.64 5.19 11.49
CA SER A 180 9.76 5.93 12.08
C SER A 180 10.91 5.02 12.45
N ARG A 181 12.12 5.42 12.08
CA ARG A 181 13.35 4.72 12.47
C ARG A 181 13.93 5.26 13.76
N LEU A 182 14.78 4.43 14.37
CA LEU A 182 15.60 4.80 15.52
C LEU A 182 16.79 5.68 15.13
N ALA A 183 16.94 6.81 15.83
CA ALA A 183 18.07 7.73 15.79
C ALA A 183 18.66 7.94 17.19
N SER A 184 17.82 8.05 18.23
CA SER A 184 18.22 8.11 19.64
C SER A 184 17.16 7.44 20.53
N LEU A 185 17.52 7.00 21.73
CA LEU A 185 16.60 6.25 22.60
C LEU A 185 16.62 6.75 24.04
N HIS A 186 15.44 7.10 24.55
CA HIS A 186 15.20 7.36 25.97
C HIS A 186 14.06 6.47 26.49
N GLY A 187 14.43 5.35 27.11
CA GLY A 187 13.47 4.35 27.61
C GLY A 187 12.42 4.91 28.57
N GLY A 188 12.75 5.95 29.35
CA GLY A 188 11.80 6.60 30.26
C GLY A 188 10.59 7.22 29.57
N VAL A 189 10.79 7.91 28.43
CA VAL A 189 9.69 8.51 27.65
C VAL A 189 8.85 7.42 27.00
N LEU A 190 9.50 6.43 26.38
CA LEU A 190 8.79 5.32 25.73
C LEU A 190 7.94 4.51 26.71
N ASN A 191 8.51 4.17 27.87
CA ASN A 191 7.79 3.49 28.95
C ASN A 191 6.55 4.26 29.35
N ALA A 192 6.66 5.57 29.52
CA ALA A 192 5.56 6.39 29.98
C ALA A 192 4.45 6.56 28.92
N VAL A 193 4.82 6.72 27.64
CA VAL A 193 3.86 6.77 26.52
C VAL A 193 3.16 5.43 26.34
N LEU A 194 3.89 4.31 26.31
CA LEU A 194 3.29 2.97 26.18
C LEU A 194 2.43 2.61 27.39
N SER A 195 2.84 3.00 28.60
CA SER A 195 2.02 2.86 29.81
C SER A 195 0.68 3.57 29.66
N GLY A 196 0.72 4.81 29.16
CA GLY A 196 -0.47 5.61 28.94
C GLY A 196 -1.39 5.05 27.84
N LEU A 197 -0.82 4.56 26.73
CA LEU A 197 -1.58 3.92 25.65
C LEU A 197 -2.24 2.62 26.10
N LEU A 198 -1.52 1.80 26.86
CA LEU A 198 -1.96 0.47 27.25
C LEU A 198 -2.74 0.44 28.57
N GLY A 199 -2.81 1.57 29.28
CA GLY A 199 -3.47 1.68 30.59
C GLY A 199 -2.83 0.80 31.67
N THR A 200 -1.54 0.51 31.55
CA THR A 200 -0.76 -0.33 32.49
C THR A 200 0.61 0.31 32.75
N SER A 201 1.46 -0.32 33.57
CA SER A 201 2.84 0.14 33.79
C SER A 201 3.80 -0.66 32.92
N ILE A 202 4.50 0.04 32.02
CA ILE A 202 5.57 -0.48 31.17
C ILE A 202 6.91 0.03 31.70
N SER A 203 7.86 -0.88 31.86
CA SER A 203 9.20 -0.68 32.37
C SER A 203 10.13 -1.62 31.62
N LEU A 204 10.41 -1.27 30.37
CA LEU A 204 11.44 -1.88 29.54
C LEU A 204 12.72 -1.05 29.60
N ASP A 205 13.87 -1.70 29.46
CA ASP A 205 15.14 -0.99 29.38
C ASP A 205 15.49 -0.60 27.93
N VAL A 206 16.60 0.11 27.75
CA VAL A 206 17.04 0.59 26.44
C VAL A 206 17.40 -0.58 25.50
N MET A 207 17.86 -1.70 26.04
CA MET A 207 18.23 -2.89 25.26
C MET A 207 16.99 -3.65 24.80
N ASP A 208 15.97 -3.76 25.64
CA ASP A 208 14.66 -4.32 25.28
C ASP A 208 14.06 -3.54 24.11
N TYR A 209 14.03 -2.20 24.21
CA TYR A 209 13.51 -1.37 23.13
C TYR A 209 14.30 -1.50 21.83
N ARG A 210 15.64 -1.53 21.90
CA ARG A 210 16.47 -1.78 20.71
C ARG A 210 16.15 -3.12 20.07
N ALA A 211 16.02 -4.18 20.87
CA ALA A 211 15.66 -5.50 20.37
C ALA A 211 14.29 -5.48 19.66
N LEU A 212 13.27 -4.83 20.24
CA LEU A 212 11.95 -4.71 19.62
C LEU A 212 11.97 -3.87 18.33
N ILE A 213 12.77 -2.81 18.29
CA ILE A 213 12.88 -1.91 17.12
C ILE A 213 13.64 -2.57 15.97
N ASP A 214 14.72 -3.29 16.28
CA ASP A 214 15.58 -3.92 15.27
C ASP A 214 14.98 -5.22 14.72
N ALA A 215 13.88 -5.71 15.32
CA ALA A 215 13.25 -6.96 14.96
C ALA A 215 12.08 -6.81 14.00
N ASP A 216 11.90 -7.84 13.19
CA ASP A 216 10.81 -7.97 12.23
C ASP A 216 9.90 -9.13 12.56
N VAL A 217 8.63 -8.96 12.22
CA VAL A 217 7.60 -9.97 12.34
C VAL A 217 6.94 -10.24 11.00
N ALA A 218 6.87 -11.53 10.63
CA ALA A 218 6.05 -12.00 9.52
C ALA A 218 4.57 -11.94 9.93
N VAL A 219 3.88 -10.86 9.56
CA VAL A 219 2.56 -10.54 10.08
C VAL A 219 1.53 -11.59 9.70
N LEU A 220 1.55 -12.14 8.48
CA LEU A 220 0.60 -13.19 8.10
C LEU A 220 0.77 -14.46 8.92
N LYS A 221 2.01 -14.89 9.18
CA LYS A 221 2.27 -16.02 10.09
C LYS A 221 1.84 -15.72 11.53
N THR A 222 1.91 -14.45 11.93
CA THR A 222 1.39 -13.99 13.23
C THR A 222 -0.13 -14.09 13.26
N LEU A 223 -0.82 -13.69 12.21
CA LEU A 223 -2.27 -13.84 12.07
C LEU A 223 -2.68 -15.31 12.07
N ASP A 224 -1.95 -16.19 11.39
CA ASP A 224 -2.17 -17.63 11.42
C ASP A 224 -2.03 -18.18 12.86
N ALA A 225 -0.95 -17.81 13.56
CA ALA A 225 -0.71 -18.20 14.95
C ALA A 225 -1.79 -17.67 15.91
N LEU A 226 -2.30 -16.47 15.64
CA LEU A 226 -3.36 -15.82 16.40
C LEU A 226 -4.70 -16.53 16.20
N ALA A 227 -5.07 -16.86 14.96
CA ALA A 227 -6.29 -17.60 14.66
C ALA A 227 -6.33 -18.95 15.40
N ILE A 228 -5.20 -19.66 15.42
CA ILE A 228 -5.03 -20.92 16.17
C ILE A 228 -5.27 -20.69 17.66
N ASP A 229 -4.73 -19.59 18.22
CA ASP A 229 -4.87 -19.29 19.64
C ASP A 229 -6.29 -18.83 20.05
N LEU A 230 -7.04 -18.28 19.11
CA LEU A 230 -8.45 -17.92 19.27
C LEU A 230 -9.39 -19.10 18.96
N GLY A 231 -8.88 -20.23 18.48
CA GLY A 231 -9.68 -21.39 18.08
C GLY A 231 -10.55 -21.12 16.85
N LEU A 232 -10.19 -20.15 16.01
CA LEU A 232 -10.91 -19.81 14.80
C LEU A 232 -10.51 -20.78 13.67
N THR A 233 -11.49 -21.40 13.04
CA THR A 233 -11.29 -22.32 11.91
C THR A 233 -12.13 -21.87 10.72
N ALA A 234 -11.62 -22.08 9.50
CA ALA A 234 -12.31 -21.73 8.25
C ALA A 234 -12.75 -20.25 8.13
N VAL A 235 -12.04 -19.33 8.79
CA VAL A 235 -12.25 -17.88 8.64
C VAL A 235 -11.22 -17.28 7.68
N THR A 236 -11.54 -16.11 7.12
CA THR A 236 -10.63 -15.34 6.26
C THR A 236 -9.69 -14.44 7.09
N TYR A 237 -8.66 -13.88 6.45
CA TYR A 237 -7.84 -12.86 7.11
C TYR A 237 -8.67 -11.62 7.48
N GLU A 238 -9.65 -11.24 6.66
CA GLU A 238 -10.55 -10.11 6.94
C GLU A 238 -11.35 -10.32 8.23
N ASP A 239 -11.98 -11.49 8.39
CA ASP A 239 -12.77 -11.83 9.58
C ASP A 239 -11.93 -11.71 10.87
N LEU A 240 -10.67 -12.19 10.81
CA LEU A 240 -9.75 -12.08 11.94
C LEU A 240 -9.36 -10.63 12.24
N LEU A 241 -9.09 -9.82 11.21
CA LEU A 241 -8.67 -8.43 11.40
C LEU A 241 -9.76 -7.55 12.01
N GLN A 242 -11.04 -7.90 11.80
CA GLN A 242 -12.20 -7.24 12.39
C GLN A 242 -12.56 -7.72 13.80
N THR A 243 -11.93 -8.81 14.27
CA THR A 243 -12.15 -9.39 15.59
C THR A 243 -11.47 -8.56 16.68
N ASP A 244 -12.16 -8.38 17.82
CA ASP A 244 -11.57 -7.77 19.01
C ASP A 244 -10.60 -8.75 19.70
N VAL A 245 -9.30 -8.46 19.59
CA VAL A 245 -8.24 -9.31 20.14
C VAL A 245 -7.58 -8.62 21.34
N SER A 246 -7.40 -9.32 22.45
CA SER A 246 -6.69 -8.75 23.60
C SER A 246 -5.22 -8.51 23.27
N PHE A 247 -4.65 -7.40 23.77
CA PHE A 247 -3.27 -7.04 23.43
C PHE A 247 -2.24 -8.12 23.81
N GLY A 248 -2.47 -8.84 24.93
CA GLY A 248 -1.62 -9.98 25.31
C GLY A 248 -1.63 -11.13 24.30
N LYS A 249 -2.78 -11.40 23.66
CA LYS A 249 -2.91 -12.42 22.60
C LYS A 249 -2.16 -12.04 21.33
N VAL A 250 -2.11 -10.74 21.00
CA VAL A 250 -1.28 -10.23 19.90
C VAL A 250 0.20 -10.52 20.17
N ILE A 251 0.69 -10.23 21.38
CA ILE A 251 2.09 -10.53 21.75
C ILE A 251 2.36 -12.04 21.73
N ASP A 252 1.42 -12.85 22.22
CA ASP A 252 1.54 -14.31 22.20
C ASP A 252 1.65 -14.88 20.78
N ALA A 253 0.88 -14.34 19.84
CA ALA A 253 0.97 -14.71 18.45
C ALA A 253 2.35 -14.39 17.85
N VAL A 254 2.93 -13.23 18.18
CA VAL A 254 4.29 -12.85 17.76
C VAL A 254 5.33 -13.79 18.38
N LEU A 255 5.22 -14.08 19.69
CA LEU A 255 6.14 -14.97 20.42
C LEU A 255 6.19 -16.41 19.89
N ARG A 256 5.12 -16.89 19.23
CA ARG A 256 5.07 -18.21 18.57
C ARG A 256 5.96 -18.32 17.34
N LEU A 257 6.44 -17.20 16.80
CA LEU A 257 7.31 -17.22 15.63
C LEU A 257 8.70 -17.74 15.98
N THR A 258 9.16 -18.71 15.20
CA THR A 258 10.48 -19.33 15.35
C THR A 258 11.63 -18.43 14.90
N THR A 259 11.33 -17.38 14.12
CA THR A 259 12.31 -16.47 13.53
C THR A 259 12.82 -15.40 14.51
N LEU A 260 12.23 -15.27 15.70
CA LEU A 260 12.65 -14.29 16.70
C LEU A 260 13.96 -14.71 17.36
N ASP A 261 14.92 -13.78 17.39
CA ASP A 261 16.15 -13.96 18.17
C ASP A 261 15.87 -13.92 19.69
N ALA A 262 16.84 -14.36 20.48
CA ALA A 262 16.69 -14.51 21.92
C ALA A 262 16.44 -13.17 22.65
N LYS A 263 17.02 -12.06 22.17
CA LYS A 263 16.86 -10.74 22.82
C LYS A 263 15.46 -10.21 22.58
N THR A 264 14.98 -10.27 21.34
CA THR A 264 13.62 -9.86 20.98
C THR A 264 12.58 -10.69 21.72
N ARG A 265 12.78 -12.01 21.81
CA ARG A 265 11.90 -12.89 22.58
C ARG A 265 11.85 -12.49 24.06
N SER A 266 13.00 -12.25 24.69
CA SER A 266 13.08 -11.78 26.09
C SER A 266 12.34 -10.46 26.30
N ALA A 267 12.51 -9.48 25.40
CA ALA A 267 11.83 -8.20 25.47
C ALA A 267 10.31 -8.33 25.32
N LEU A 268 9.84 -9.17 24.39
CA LEU A 268 8.42 -9.48 24.20
C LEU A 268 7.82 -10.20 25.41
N GLU A 269 8.54 -11.13 26.03
CA GLU A 269 8.09 -11.79 27.26
C GLU A 269 8.02 -10.81 28.44
N ALA A 270 8.98 -9.89 28.55
CA ALA A 270 8.95 -8.81 29.54
C ALA A 270 7.76 -7.89 29.34
N LEU A 271 7.46 -7.53 28.08
CA LEU A 271 6.28 -6.75 27.73
C LEU A 271 4.98 -7.52 28.04
N LYS A 272 4.89 -8.80 27.65
CA LYS A 272 3.75 -9.68 27.91
C LYS A 272 3.33 -9.68 29.38
N ARG A 273 4.31 -9.86 30.29
CA ARG A 273 4.05 -9.87 31.74
C ARG A 273 3.43 -8.57 32.25
N GLN A 274 3.80 -7.44 31.63
CA GLN A 274 3.36 -6.11 32.04
C GLN A 274 2.00 -5.74 31.45
N VAL A 275 1.70 -6.23 30.24
CA VAL A 275 0.39 -6.03 29.59
C VAL A 275 -0.67 -7.02 30.05
N ALA A 276 -0.32 -8.10 30.75
CA ALA A 276 -1.30 -9.05 31.29
C ALA A 276 -2.35 -8.39 32.22
N LYS A 277 -2.08 -7.18 32.72
CA LYS A 277 -2.99 -6.38 33.54
C LYS A 277 -3.98 -5.53 32.73
N THR A 278 -3.73 -5.35 31.43
CA THR A 278 -4.63 -4.56 30.56
C THR A 278 -5.83 -5.37 30.12
N LYS A 279 -6.95 -4.69 29.93
CA LYS A 279 -8.18 -5.25 29.34
C LYS A 279 -8.45 -4.73 27.94
N LEU A 280 -7.50 -3.98 27.37
CA LEU A 280 -7.66 -3.39 26.05
C LEU A 280 -7.68 -4.46 24.96
N THR A 281 -8.58 -4.29 24.00
CA THR A 281 -8.66 -5.05 22.77
C THR A 281 -8.30 -4.17 21.58
N VAL A 282 -7.87 -4.79 20.50
CA VAL A 282 -7.53 -4.14 19.25
C VAL A 282 -8.15 -4.89 18.08
N LYS A 283 -8.68 -4.15 17.11
CA LYS A 283 -8.98 -4.65 15.77
C LYS A 283 -7.79 -4.39 14.86
N LEU A 284 -7.19 -5.46 14.36
CA LEU A 284 -5.95 -5.39 13.58
C LEU A 284 -6.15 -4.80 12.17
N GLU A 285 -7.39 -4.64 11.71
CA GLU A 285 -7.72 -3.88 10.49
C GLU A 285 -7.20 -2.43 10.52
N ASN A 286 -7.08 -1.85 11.71
CA ASN A 286 -6.54 -0.50 11.92
C ASN A 286 -5.00 -0.47 11.92
N VAL A 287 -4.34 -1.63 11.85
CA VAL A 287 -2.88 -1.80 11.97
C VAL A 287 -2.28 -2.29 10.65
N LEU A 288 -2.95 -3.21 9.95
CA LEU A 288 -2.47 -3.81 8.70
C LEU A 288 -3.63 -4.00 7.72
N ASN A 289 -3.35 -3.76 6.43
CA ASN A 289 -4.22 -4.14 5.32
C ASN A 289 -3.53 -5.21 4.44
N PRO A 290 -3.97 -6.48 4.45
CA PRO A 290 -3.40 -7.54 3.61
C PRO A 290 -3.84 -7.42 2.14
N GLY A 291 -4.65 -6.43 1.79
CA GLY A 291 -5.07 -6.14 0.43
C GLY A 291 -5.87 -7.28 -0.18
N PRO A 292 -5.58 -7.70 -1.43
CA PRO A 292 -6.28 -8.81 -2.10
C PRO A 292 -6.19 -10.17 -1.40
N TYR A 293 -5.36 -10.30 -0.36
CA TYR A 293 -5.25 -11.52 0.43
C TYR A 293 -6.22 -11.54 1.62
N SER A 294 -6.96 -10.46 1.89
CA SER A 294 -7.96 -10.35 2.97
C SER A 294 -9.02 -11.45 2.93
N GLU A 295 -9.61 -11.70 1.76
CA GLU A 295 -10.65 -12.71 1.54
C GLU A 295 -10.14 -14.16 1.56
N ARG A 296 -8.81 -14.37 1.63
CA ARG A 296 -8.26 -15.72 1.64
C ARG A 296 -8.40 -16.35 3.01
N LEU A 297 -8.61 -17.67 3.02
CA LEU A 297 -8.59 -18.46 4.24
C LEU A 297 -7.22 -18.36 4.94
N ILE A 298 -7.26 -18.28 6.26
CA ILE A 298 -6.07 -18.28 7.11
C ILE A 298 -5.23 -19.54 6.85
N GLY A 299 -3.90 -19.39 6.85
CA GLY A 299 -2.95 -20.45 6.52
C GLY A 299 -2.79 -20.73 5.02
N SER A 300 -3.44 -19.97 4.13
CA SER A 300 -3.31 -20.16 2.67
C SER A 300 -2.25 -19.26 2.00
N ALA A 301 -1.53 -18.45 2.80
CA ALA A 301 -0.62 -17.42 2.33
C ALA A 301 0.88 -17.71 2.57
N ASP A 302 1.28 -18.98 2.64
CA ASP A 302 2.66 -19.42 2.96
C ASP A 302 3.78 -18.79 2.13
N HIS A 303 3.46 -18.30 0.92
CA HIS A 303 4.40 -17.67 0.00
C HIS A 303 4.41 -16.12 0.05
N LEU A 304 3.61 -15.51 0.93
CA LEU A 304 3.53 -14.08 1.11
C LEU A 304 4.23 -13.68 2.42
N THR A 305 5.31 -12.91 2.29
CA THR A 305 6.09 -12.47 3.45
C THR A 305 5.81 -10.99 3.73
N VAL A 306 4.81 -10.70 4.54
CA VAL A 306 4.58 -9.33 5.02
C VAL A 306 5.40 -9.13 6.29
N ASN A 307 6.56 -8.49 6.18
CA ASN A 307 7.31 -8.11 7.37
C ASN A 307 6.96 -6.68 7.78
N VAL A 308 6.76 -6.48 9.08
CA VAL A 308 6.63 -5.16 9.72
C VAL A 308 7.58 -5.17 10.93
N GLY A 309 8.12 -4.01 11.30
CA GLY A 309 8.92 -3.90 12.52
C GLY A 309 8.08 -4.28 13.74
N VAL A 310 8.61 -5.10 14.63
CA VAL A 310 7.90 -5.59 15.83
C VAL A 310 7.45 -4.41 16.68
N PHE A 311 8.34 -3.45 16.94
CA PHE A 311 7.99 -2.25 17.70
C PHE A 311 6.88 -1.44 17.02
N GLU A 312 6.98 -1.17 15.72
CA GLU A 312 5.97 -0.43 14.95
C GLU A 312 4.61 -1.12 14.98
N PHE A 313 4.58 -2.44 14.80
CA PHE A 313 3.36 -3.23 14.85
C PHE A 313 2.68 -3.15 16.23
N LEU A 314 3.47 -3.30 17.31
CA LEU A 314 2.96 -3.26 18.67
C LEU A 314 2.51 -1.85 19.09
N THR A 315 3.22 -0.80 18.70
CA THR A 315 2.83 0.58 19.02
C THR A 315 1.62 1.03 18.22
N ALA A 316 1.52 0.66 16.94
CA ALA A 316 0.32 0.88 16.14
C ALA A 316 -0.89 0.15 16.73
N ALA A 317 -0.71 -1.11 17.16
CA ALA A 317 -1.75 -1.86 17.84
C ALA A 317 -2.13 -1.22 19.20
N ALA A 318 -1.17 -0.71 19.97
CA ALA A 318 -1.43 -0.04 21.25
C ALA A 318 -2.19 1.28 21.06
N ALA A 319 -1.83 2.06 20.03
CA ALA A 319 -2.53 3.27 19.64
C ALA A 319 -3.96 2.98 19.19
N ALA A 320 -4.17 1.96 18.35
CA ALA A 320 -5.48 1.53 17.91
C ALA A 320 -6.34 0.96 19.05
N ALA A 321 -5.73 0.28 20.04
CA ALA A 321 -6.42 -0.24 21.22
C ALA A 321 -6.89 0.86 22.18
N ASN A 322 -6.22 2.01 22.19
CA ASN A 322 -6.57 3.14 23.05
C ASN A 322 -7.81 3.88 22.51
N GLY A 323 -9.00 3.33 22.74
CA GLY A 323 -10.28 3.88 22.25
C GLY A 323 -10.63 5.30 22.72
N LYS A 324 -9.84 5.90 23.63
CA LYS A 324 -9.96 7.33 24.00
C LYS A 324 -9.24 8.26 23.03
N ASN A 325 -8.38 7.73 22.17
CA ASN A 325 -7.54 8.49 21.23
C ASN A 325 -6.72 9.59 21.90
N GLN A 326 -6.48 9.48 23.22
CA GLN A 326 -5.82 10.46 24.05
C GLN A 326 -4.99 9.80 25.13
N VAL A 327 -3.83 10.37 25.42
CA VAL A 327 -2.93 9.93 26.48
C VAL A 327 -2.41 11.16 27.22
N ALA A 328 -2.43 11.13 28.55
CA ALA A 328 -1.78 12.13 29.38
C ALA A 328 -0.73 11.44 30.26
N VAL A 329 0.50 11.94 30.22
CA VAL A 329 1.67 11.39 30.90
C VAL A 329 2.35 12.49 31.69
N ASP A 330 2.57 12.26 32.98
CA ASP A 330 3.44 13.10 33.80
C ASP A 330 4.82 12.46 33.86
N LEU A 331 5.79 13.10 33.20
CA LEU A 331 7.18 12.65 33.15
C LEU A 331 8.02 13.23 34.30
N GLY A 332 7.44 14.12 35.14
CA GLY A 332 8.15 14.74 36.26
C GLY A 332 9.52 15.30 35.86
N ALA A 333 10.52 15.08 36.70
CA ALA A 333 11.92 15.47 36.47
C ALA A 333 12.76 14.34 35.83
N THR A 334 12.13 13.36 35.18
CA THR A 334 12.83 12.20 34.59
C THR A 334 13.68 12.57 33.37
N ILE A 335 13.44 13.75 32.77
CA ILE A 335 14.20 14.24 31.62
C ILE A 335 15.31 15.17 32.10
N PRO A 336 16.60 14.82 31.90
CA PRO A 336 17.71 15.69 32.27
C PRO A 336 17.58 17.09 31.65
N GLY A 337 17.76 18.13 32.45
CA GLY A 337 17.63 19.53 32.03
C GLY A 337 16.23 20.13 32.17
N LEU A 338 15.22 19.34 32.56
CA LEU A 338 13.86 19.81 32.86
C LEU A 338 13.54 19.62 34.35
N ALA A 339 12.91 20.63 34.96
CA ALA A 339 12.38 20.56 36.31
C ALA A 339 11.05 19.78 36.36
N SER A 340 10.24 19.88 35.31
CA SER A 340 9.03 19.06 35.11
C SER A 340 8.69 18.93 33.64
N ALA A 341 8.08 17.81 33.22
CA ALA A 341 7.49 17.67 31.90
C ALA A 341 6.14 16.95 31.97
N LYS A 342 5.08 17.57 31.41
CA LYS A 342 3.76 16.96 31.24
C LYS A 342 3.41 16.87 29.77
N LEU A 343 3.09 15.67 29.33
CA LEU A 343 2.85 15.34 27.94
C LEU A 343 1.38 14.93 27.77
N SER A 344 0.68 15.53 26.82
CA SER A 344 -0.63 15.10 26.37
C SER A 344 -0.55 14.80 24.88
N ILE A 345 -1.11 13.68 24.46
CA ILE A 345 -1.09 13.17 23.08
C ILE A 345 -2.54 12.92 22.68
N ALA A 346 -2.94 13.39 21.50
CA ALA A 346 -4.14 12.94 20.83
C ALA A 346 -3.75 12.28 19.50
N ILE A 347 -4.37 11.15 19.19
CA ILE A 347 -4.08 10.33 18.00
C ILE A 347 -5.35 10.29 17.14
N GLY A 348 -5.27 10.79 15.93
CA GLY A 348 -6.36 10.75 14.97
C GLY A 348 -6.52 9.35 14.38
N ALA A 349 -7.75 8.99 13.99
CA ALA A 349 -7.97 7.77 13.25
C ALA A 349 -7.25 7.84 11.89
N PRO A 350 -6.61 6.74 11.42
CA PRO A 350 -6.16 6.68 10.05
C PRO A 350 -7.37 6.78 9.09
N PRO A 351 -7.21 7.32 7.87
CA PRO A 351 -8.24 7.22 6.85
C PRO A 351 -8.62 5.76 6.63
N VAL A 352 -9.91 5.50 6.39
CA VAL A 352 -10.45 4.14 6.23
C VAL A 352 -9.61 3.36 5.22
N SER A 353 -9.14 2.18 5.64
CA SER A 353 -8.36 1.23 4.82
C SER A 353 -6.95 1.67 4.39
N THR A 354 -6.37 2.72 4.98
CA THR A 354 -4.95 3.11 4.75
C THR A 354 -4.09 3.02 6.02
N PRO A 355 -3.91 1.82 6.62
CA PRO A 355 -3.00 1.63 7.74
C PRO A 355 -1.54 1.93 7.37
N PRO A 356 -0.61 2.00 8.35
CA PRO A 356 0.80 2.30 8.10
C PRO A 356 1.55 1.17 7.37
N ALA A 357 0.96 -0.01 7.24
CA ALA A 357 1.50 -1.14 6.46
C ALA A 357 0.41 -1.76 5.58
N ALA A 358 0.74 -2.08 4.33
CA ALA A 358 -0.20 -2.72 3.41
C ALA A 358 0.48 -3.64 2.40
N VAL A 359 -0.29 -4.58 1.87
CA VAL A 359 0.03 -5.35 0.67
C VAL A 359 -0.91 -4.94 -0.44
N GLY A 360 -0.39 -4.75 -1.64
CA GLY A 360 -1.25 -4.56 -2.80
C GLY A 360 -0.50 -4.29 -4.08
N GLY A 361 -1.26 -4.04 -5.13
CA GLY A 361 -0.75 -3.66 -6.43
C GLY A 361 -0.43 -2.17 -6.53
N VAL A 362 0.10 -1.77 -7.68
CA VAL A 362 0.42 -0.36 -7.94
C VAL A 362 -0.81 0.52 -7.68
N GLY A 363 -0.60 1.64 -6.98
CA GLY A 363 -1.67 2.53 -6.54
C GLY A 363 -2.03 2.41 -5.06
N THR A 364 -1.64 1.32 -4.38
CA THR A 364 -1.83 1.12 -2.93
C THR A 364 -1.19 2.25 -2.13
N ILE A 365 -1.85 2.70 -1.05
CA ILE A 365 -1.43 3.83 -0.20
C ILE A 365 -1.38 3.36 1.25
N VAL A 366 -0.31 3.73 1.96
CA VAL A 366 -0.20 3.63 3.43
C VAL A 366 -0.03 5.02 4.02
N ARG A 367 -0.60 5.25 5.20
CA ARG A 367 -0.51 6.53 5.91
C ARG A 367 -0.25 6.32 7.40
N THR A 368 0.56 7.21 7.99
CA THR A 368 0.66 7.29 9.46
C THR A 368 -0.56 7.97 10.05
N ALA A 369 -0.81 7.84 11.36
CA ALA A 369 -1.86 8.58 12.04
C ALA A 369 -1.52 10.07 12.20
N GLN A 370 -2.52 10.95 12.15
CA GLN A 370 -2.34 12.35 12.53
C GLN A 370 -2.21 12.40 14.05
N THR A 371 -1.26 13.19 14.55
CA THR A 371 -0.99 13.26 15.99
C THR A 371 -0.90 14.70 16.44
N ARG A 372 -1.49 15.00 17.59
CA ARG A 372 -1.32 16.27 18.30
C ARG A 372 -0.65 16.01 19.63
N ILE A 373 0.33 16.82 19.96
CA ILE A 373 1.11 16.75 21.17
C ILE A 373 1.03 18.12 21.86
N ALA A 374 0.66 18.11 23.14
CA ALA A 374 0.78 19.26 24.01
C ALA A 374 1.78 18.93 25.11
N LEU A 375 2.85 19.70 25.17
CA LEU A 375 3.96 19.50 26.07
C LEU A 375 4.10 20.72 26.97
N ASN A 376 3.89 20.54 28.26
CA ASN A 376 4.12 21.58 29.27
C ASN A 376 5.39 21.24 30.04
N VAL A 377 6.50 21.90 29.71
CA VAL A 377 7.75 21.75 30.47
C VAL A 377 7.99 22.94 31.39
N SER A 378 8.74 22.69 32.45
CA SER A 378 9.38 23.76 33.20
C SER A 378 10.85 23.45 33.39
N THR A 379 11.65 24.51 33.45
CA THR A 379 13.07 24.45 33.80
C THR A 379 13.38 25.52 34.83
N ASP A 380 14.43 25.30 35.61
CA ASP A 380 14.95 26.33 36.46
C ASP A 380 15.61 27.40 35.58
N GLY A 381 15.27 28.68 35.79
CA GLY A 381 15.81 29.76 34.97
C GLY A 381 17.32 29.90 35.16
N LEU A 382 17.99 30.43 34.14
CA LEU A 382 19.39 30.81 34.24
C LEU A 382 19.60 31.84 35.37
N LEU A 383 20.86 31.95 35.85
CA LEU A 383 21.30 33.01 36.76
C LEU A 383 20.90 34.42 36.27
N ALA A 384 20.86 34.62 34.95
CA ALA A 384 20.43 35.87 34.31
C ALA A 384 18.94 36.21 34.54
N LEU A 385 18.12 35.21 34.87
CA LEU A 385 16.74 35.36 35.34
C LEU A 385 16.64 35.17 36.86
N ALA A 386 17.75 35.30 37.60
CA ALA A 386 17.80 35.08 39.04
C ALA A 386 17.27 33.70 39.50
N GLY A 387 17.39 32.67 38.65
CA GLY A 387 16.86 31.33 38.96
C GLY A 387 15.33 31.19 38.82
N ILE A 388 14.64 32.19 38.27
CA ILE A 388 13.18 32.16 38.13
C ILE A 388 12.77 31.05 37.14
N LYS A 389 11.86 30.17 37.57
CA LYS A 389 11.35 29.07 36.72
C LYS A 389 10.73 29.59 35.43
N VAL A 390 11.10 28.94 34.33
CA VAL A 390 10.54 29.20 32.99
C VAL A 390 9.66 28.03 32.60
N LYS A 391 8.40 28.32 32.28
CA LYS A 391 7.44 27.36 31.74
C LYS A 391 7.40 27.51 30.22
N VAL A 392 7.40 26.38 29.51
CA VAL A 392 7.30 26.37 28.05
C VAL A 392 6.17 25.41 27.66
N PRO A 393 4.97 25.94 27.36
CA PRO A 393 3.92 25.18 26.73
C PRO A 393 4.17 25.13 25.22
N LEU A 394 4.37 23.92 24.71
CA LEU A 394 4.62 23.63 23.32
C LEU A 394 3.48 22.78 22.76
N TYR A 395 2.99 23.16 21.60
CA TYR A 395 2.04 22.40 20.81
C TYR A 395 2.73 21.92 19.53
N VAL A 396 2.53 20.66 19.18
CA VAL A 396 3.00 20.07 17.94
C VAL A 396 1.85 19.31 17.31
N GLU A 397 1.55 19.60 16.06
CA GLU A 397 0.60 18.83 15.25
C GLU A 397 1.33 18.25 14.06
N VAL A 398 1.33 16.93 13.94
CA VAL A 398 1.94 16.21 12.82
C VAL A 398 0.81 15.58 12.02
N ALA A 399 0.65 16.04 10.78
CA ALA A 399 -0.24 15.45 9.79
C ALA A 399 0.27 14.06 9.36
N HIS A 400 -0.59 13.32 8.66
CA HIS A 400 -0.24 12.04 8.09
C HIS A 400 0.94 12.16 7.13
N ALA A 401 1.93 11.28 7.27
CA ALA A 401 2.85 10.99 6.18
C ALA A 401 2.17 9.98 5.23
N GLU A 402 2.49 10.04 3.94
CA GLU A 402 1.90 9.17 2.92
C GLU A 402 2.99 8.48 2.11
N ALA A 403 2.83 7.17 1.88
CA ALA A 403 3.58 6.45 0.88
C ALA A 403 2.61 5.73 -0.08
N LYS A 404 2.89 5.82 -1.37
CA LYS A 404 2.11 5.24 -2.45
C LYS A 404 2.99 4.35 -3.32
N LEU A 405 2.56 3.11 -3.54
CA LEU A 405 3.21 2.19 -4.45
C LEU A 405 3.07 2.71 -5.89
N ALA A 406 4.18 3.17 -6.45
CA ALA A 406 4.24 3.85 -7.74
C ALA A 406 4.52 2.90 -8.90
N GLU A 407 5.33 1.86 -8.69
CA GLU A 407 5.69 0.89 -9.72
C GLU A 407 6.20 -0.43 -9.12
N ILE A 408 5.98 -1.55 -9.83
CA ILE A 408 6.63 -2.84 -9.59
C ILE A 408 7.23 -3.32 -10.91
N ASN A 409 8.56 -3.36 -10.99
CA ASN A 409 9.32 -3.76 -12.16
C ASN A 409 9.92 -5.15 -11.98
N CYS A 410 9.31 -6.14 -12.64
CA CYS A 410 9.75 -7.52 -12.60
C CYS A 410 11.07 -7.66 -13.39
N ARG A 411 12.11 -8.22 -12.75
CA ARG A 411 13.43 -8.38 -13.37
C ARG A 411 13.53 -9.64 -14.22
N ASP A 412 12.89 -10.72 -13.79
CA ASP A 412 13.01 -12.03 -14.41
C ASP A 412 11.78 -12.91 -14.11
N ARG A 413 11.83 -14.16 -14.59
CA ARG A 413 10.79 -15.17 -14.38
C ARG A 413 10.77 -15.77 -12.97
N SER A 414 11.75 -15.46 -12.11
CA SER A 414 11.79 -15.91 -10.72
C SER A 414 10.81 -15.15 -9.81
N GLY A 415 10.23 -14.06 -10.32
CA GLY A 415 9.30 -13.21 -9.58
C GLY A 415 9.98 -12.06 -8.83
N SER A 416 11.30 -11.94 -8.93
CA SER A 416 12.08 -10.82 -8.37
C SER A 416 11.67 -9.50 -9.01
N ALA A 417 11.51 -8.44 -8.20
CA ALA A 417 11.09 -7.13 -8.68
C ALA A 417 11.80 -5.97 -7.97
N ASP A 418 12.01 -4.88 -8.71
CA ASP A 418 12.24 -3.56 -8.13
C ASP A 418 10.90 -2.92 -7.77
N VAL A 419 10.82 -2.33 -6.58
CA VAL A 419 9.62 -1.64 -6.10
C VAL A 419 9.90 -0.15 -6.02
N ARG A 420 9.07 0.67 -6.65
CA ARG A 420 9.13 2.13 -6.51
C ARG A 420 7.98 2.63 -5.65
N ILE A 421 8.31 3.37 -4.59
CA ILE A 421 7.33 3.93 -3.67
C ILE A 421 7.54 5.45 -3.65
N SER A 422 6.50 6.19 -3.98
CA SER A 422 6.50 7.63 -3.81
C SER A 422 6.04 7.98 -2.40
N ALA A 423 6.81 8.78 -1.68
CA ALA A 423 6.48 9.18 -0.32
C ALA A 423 6.50 10.71 -0.14
N VAL A 424 5.65 11.16 0.76
CA VAL A 424 5.50 12.55 1.20
C VAL A 424 5.57 12.54 2.73
N PRO A 425 6.55 13.22 3.35
CA PRO A 425 6.59 13.39 4.80
C PRO A 425 5.32 14.01 5.38
N GLY A 426 5.08 13.83 6.68
CA GLY A 426 3.97 14.48 7.37
C GLY A 426 4.26 15.97 7.63
N LEU A 427 3.24 16.82 7.42
CA LEU A 427 3.31 18.25 7.72
C LEU A 427 3.37 18.44 9.22
N ALA A 428 4.32 19.22 9.72
CA ALA A 428 4.39 19.57 11.12
C ALA A 428 4.06 21.05 11.34
N GLU A 429 3.15 21.31 12.26
CA GLU A 429 2.91 22.61 12.87
C GLU A 429 3.48 22.59 14.28
N ILE A 430 4.24 23.62 14.64
CA ILE A 430 4.81 23.77 15.98
C ILE A 430 4.45 25.16 16.49
N ALA A 431 3.97 25.23 17.71
CA ALA A 431 3.63 26.48 18.35
C ALA A 431 4.06 26.49 19.81
N LEU A 432 4.45 27.66 20.30
CA LEU A 432 4.66 27.93 21.71
C LEU A 432 3.51 28.81 22.17
N GLY A 433 2.78 28.39 23.20
CA GLY A 433 1.60 29.10 23.68
C GLY A 433 0.56 28.18 24.34
N ASN A 434 -0.49 28.79 24.86
CA ASN A 434 -1.62 28.08 25.45
C ASN A 434 -2.51 27.54 24.33
N ILE A 435 -2.94 26.28 24.45
CA ILE A 435 -3.89 25.66 23.53
C ILE A 435 -5.25 25.45 24.20
N ASP A 436 -6.30 25.54 23.40
CA ASP A 436 -7.62 25.08 23.81
C ASP A 436 -7.66 23.55 23.87
N THR A 437 -7.74 23.02 25.08
CA THR A 437 -7.76 21.57 25.34
C THR A 437 -9.06 20.91 24.89
N SER A 438 -10.15 21.66 24.70
CA SER A 438 -11.43 21.12 24.21
C SER A 438 -11.37 20.78 22.71
N ALA A 439 -10.60 21.54 21.93
CA ALA A 439 -10.35 21.29 20.51
C ALA A 439 -9.20 20.31 20.26
N PHE A 440 -8.36 20.03 21.27
CA PHE A 440 -7.13 19.25 21.14
C PHE A 440 -7.38 17.85 20.56
N ALA A 441 -8.35 17.13 21.11
CA ALA A 441 -8.69 15.77 20.66
C ALA A 441 -9.69 15.71 19.50
N ASN A 442 -10.31 16.85 19.16
CA ASN A 442 -11.22 16.95 18.04
C ASN A 442 -10.46 17.34 16.77
N PHE A 443 -10.09 16.34 15.97
CA PHE A 443 -9.38 16.53 14.71
C PHE A 443 -10.21 17.23 13.61
N GLY A 444 -11.52 17.39 13.80
CA GLY A 444 -12.37 18.21 12.93
C GLY A 444 -12.22 19.72 13.15
N THR A 445 -11.53 20.15 14.21
CA THR A 445 -11.29 21.56 14.54
C THR A 445 -9.81 21.81 14.75
N LYS A 446 -9.29 22.95 14.29
CA LYS A 446 -7.91 23.36 14.54
C LYS A 446 -7.80 24.06 15.90
N PRO A 447 -6.96 23.58 16.84
CA PRO A 447 -6.78 24.25 18.13
C PRO A 447 -6.22 25.66 17.96
N ARG A 448 -6.77 26.63 18.68
CA ARG A 448 -6.24 28.00 18.67
C ARG A 448 -5.11 28.11 19.69
N VAL A 449 -3.98 28.68 19.26
CA VAL A 449 -2.84 29.02 20.12
C VAL A 449 -2.96 30.48 20.58
N THR A 450 -2.70 30.74 21.85
CA THR A 450 -2.71 32.07 22.47
C THR A 450 -1.44 32.31 23.29
N LYS A 451 -1.13 33.58 23.62
CA LYS A 451 0.03 33.91 24.47
C LYS A 451 -0.03 33.16 25.80
N ALA A 452 1.11 32.58 26.17
CA ALA A 452 1.29 31.89 27.44
C ALA A 452 2.29 32.62 28.33
N THR A 453 2.00 32.61 29.63
CA THR A 453 2.90 33.12 30.65
C THR A 453 4.06 32.15 30.84
N LEU A 454 5.23 32.49 30.26
CA LEU A 454 6.45 31.71 30.40
C LEU A 454 7.13 31.96 31.73
N VAL A 455 7.10 33.20 32.21
CA VAL A 455 7.71 33.61 33.47
C VAL A 455 6.69 34.40 34.29
N GLN A 456 6.53 34.01 35.55
CA GLN A 456 5.70 34.71 36.52
C GLN A 456 6.48 34.90 37.82
N ALA A 457 6.89 36.14 38.11
CA ALA A 457 7.58 36.55 39.32
C ALA A 457 7.06 37.92 39.80
N PRO A 458 7.31 38.33 41.07
CA PRO A 458 6.74 39.55 41.64
C PRO A 458 7.00 40.83 40.82
N LEU A 459 8.17 40.94 40.20
CA LEU A 459 8.56 42.11 39.41
C LEU A 459 8.70 41.82 37.91
N LEU A 460 8.53 40.57 37.48
CA LEU A 460 8.77 40.15 36.10
C LEU A 460 7.68 39.18 35.64
N GLY A 461 6.90 39.59 34.63
CA GLY A 461 6.01 38.74 33.87
C GLY A 461 6.46 38.67 32.42
N ILE A 462 6.54 37.47 31.85
CA ILE A 462 6.82 37.28 30.43
C ILE A 462 5.71 36.43 29.84
N ASP A 463 4.95 37.02 28.92
CA ASP A 463 3.99 36.31 28.10
C ASP A 463 4.57 36.17 26.69
N ALA A 464 4.51 34.98 26.10
CA ALA A 464 5.01 34.79 24.74
C ALA A 464 4.14 33.85 23.93
N MET A 465 4.25 34.00 22.61
CA MET A 465 3.70 33.07 21.64
C MET A 465 4.67 32.93 20.46
N ALA A 466 4.76 31.75 19.89
CA ALA A 466 5.39 31.56 18.59
C ALA A 466 4.60 30.55 17.77
N TYR A 467 4.70 30.67 16.46
CA TYR A 467 4.02 29.77 15.54
C TYR A 467 4.89 29.56 14.30
N ILE A 468 5.07 28.30 13.93
CA ILE A 468 5.77 27.91 12.71
C ILE A 468 5.05 26.72 12.08
N ASN A 469 4.93 26.78 10.75
CA ASN A 469 4.52 25.63 9.96
C ASN A 469 5.72 25.17 9.15
N ALA A 470 5.95 23.86 9.16
CA ALA A 470 6.76 23.26 8.12
C ALA A 470 6.08 23.55 6.77
N SER A 471 6.84 23.94 5.77
CA SER A 471 6.42 24.07 4.39
C SER A 471 7.38 23.25 3.53
N ASN A 472 7.01 23.00 2.28
CA ASN A 472 7.81 22.22 1.32
C ASN A 472 7.83 20.69 1.60
N MET A 473 6.77 20.00 1.18
CA MET A 473 6.64 18.54 1.24
C MET A 473 6.69 17.90 -0.14
N ASP A 474 7.84 18.05 -0.80
CA ASP A 474 8.02 17.48 -2.13
C ASP A 474 7.91 15.96 -2.11
N LYS A 475 7.09 15.45 -3.03
CA LYS A 475 6.97 14.02 -3.30
C LYS A 475 8.31 13.49 -3.82
N LYS A 476 8.88 12.52 -3.13
CA LYS A 476 10.11 11.82 -3.56
C LYS A 476 9.81 10.35 -3.83
N THR A 477 10.41 9.79 -4.87
CA THR A 477 10.26 8.38 -5.21
C THR A 477 11.49 7.59 -4.77
N LEU A 478 11.28 6.64 -3.88
CA LEU A 478 12.25 5.66 -3.43
C LEU A 478 12.19 4.43 -4.32
N THR A 479 13.33 3.85 -4.67
CA THR A 479 13.42 2.57 -5.39
C THR A 479 14.03 1.54 -4.47
N PHE A 480 13.42 0.37 -4.33
CA PHE A 480 13.91 -0.76 -3.56
C PHE A 480 14.26 -1.91 -4.50
N THR A 481 15.49 -2.37 -4.44
CA THR A 481 15.98 -3.54 -5.20
C THR A 481 15.61 -4.85 -4.50
N PRO A 482 15.64 -6.01 -5.19
CA PRO A 482 15.35 -7.30 -4.55
C PRO A 482 16.17 -7.58 -3.29
N ASN A 483 17.46 -7.22 -3.28
CA ASN A 483 18.33 -7.39 -2.11
C ASN A 483 17.89 -6.50 -0.96
N GLU A 484 17.53 -5.24 -1.24
CA GLU A 484 17.03 -4.30 -0.23
C GLU A 484 15.66 -4.72 0.31
N ILE A 485 14.81 -5.32 -0.52
CA ILE A 485 13.52 -5.89 -0.10
C ILE A 485 13.76 -7.09 0.82
N ALA A 486 14.66 -8.00 0.43
CA ALA A 486 15.00 -9.19 1.20
C ALA A 486 15.64 -8.86 2.57
N SER A 487 16.47 -7.81 2.64
CA SER A 487 17.02 -7.30 3.91
C SER A 487 16.07 -6.36 4.64
N GLY A 488 14.93 -6.01 4.03
CA GLY A 488 14.00 -5.01 4.53
C GLY A 488 14.67 -3.67 4.85
N THR A 489 15.49 -3.17 3.95
CA THR A 489 16.15 -1.88 4.09
C THR A 489 15.12 -0.76 4.24
N VAL A 490 15.33 0.12 5.21
CA VAL A 490 14.53 1.35 5.41
C VAL A 490 15.17 2.50 4.64
N LYS A 491 14.36 3.24 3.87
CA LYS A 491 14.79 4.47 3.18
C LYS A 491 13.95 5.65 3.65
N THR A 492 14.60 6.77 3.88
CA THR A 492 13.96 7.98 4.42
C THR A 492 13.75 9.02 3.32
N VAL A 493 12.58 9.63 3.29
CA VAL A 493 12.36 10.90 2.60
C VAL A 493 12.31 12.02 3.63
N SER A 494 13.03 13.12 3.37
CA SER A 494 13.11 14.27 4.28
C SER A 494 12.77 15.56 3.53
N THR A 495 12.11 16.48 4.23
CA THR A 495 11.92 17.88 3.81
C THR A 495 13.20 18.69 4.04
N SER A 496 13.24 19.94 3.58
CA SER A 496 14.31 20.88 3.94
C SER A 496 14.23 21.36 5.40
N GLN A 497 13.11 21.11 6.09
CA GLN A 497 12.83 21.60 7.43
C GLN A 497 12.73 20.44 8.43
N THR A 498 13.81 20.21 9.16
CA THR A 498 13.86 19.25 10.28
C THR A 498 13.33 19.89 11.56
N LEU A 499 13.05 19.06 12.59
CA LEU A 499 12.65 19.52 13.93
C LEU A 499 13.58 20.63 14.47
N THR A 500 14.90 20.47 14.32
CA THR A 500 15.90 21.46 14.74
C THR A 500 15.72 22.80 14.02
N SER A 501 15.47 22.78 12.71
CA SER A 501 15.24 24.02 11.93
C SER A 501 13.93 24.71 12.32
N LEU A 502 12.90 23.93 12.67
CA LEU A 502 11.62 24.47 13.13
C LEU A 502 11.75 25.09 14.51
N GLN A 503 12.51 24.48 15.42
CA GLN A 503 12.81 25.06 16.74
C GLN A 503 13.55 26.40 16.61
N PHE A 504 14.58 26.47 15.77
CA PHE A 504 15.29 27.72 15.51
C PHE A 504 14.34 28.79 14.93
N SER A 505 13.48 28.40 13.99
CA SER A 505 12.49 29.31 13.40
C SER A 505 11.45 29.77 14.42
N LEU A 506 11.03 28.89 15.33
CA LEU A 506 10.09 29.19 16.42
C LEU A 506 10.68 30.24 17.37
N LEU A 507 11.97 30.10 17.74
CA LEU A 507 12.67 31.09 18.58
C LEU A 507 12.82 32.43 17.87
N LYS A 508 13.07 32.43 16.55
CA LYS A 508 13.16 33.65 15.75
C LYS A 508 11.81 34.38 15.63
N ASN A 509 10.71 33.64 15.58
CA ASN A 509 9.35 34.18 15.43
C ASN A 509 8.63 34.38 16.78
N LEU A 510 9.38 34.42 17.88
CA LEU A 510 8.81 34.56 19.21
C LEU A 510 8.30 36.00 19.42
N ASP A 511 6.99 36.14 19.60
CA ASP A 511 6.32 37.36 20.02
C ASP A 511 6.27 37.41 21.55
N VAL A 512 6.97 38.38 22.16
CA VAL A 512 7.21 38.45 23.61
C VAL A 512 6.70 39.77 24.19
N ASP A 513 5.83 39.68 25.18
CA ASP A 513 5.43 40.80 26.03
C ASP A 513 6.13 40.69 27.39
N ILE A 514 6.93 41.71 27.73
CA ILE A 514 7.62 41.79 29.02
C ILE A 514 6.96 42.83 29.90
N ARG A 515 6.56 42.42 31.09
CA ARG A 515 5.99 43.29 32.14
C ARG A 515 6.96 43.38 33.29
N LEU A 516 7.38 44.59 33.63
CA LEU A 516 8.24 44.88 34.77
C LEU A 516 7.45 45.68 35.81
N ALA A 517 7.36 45.16 37.04
CA ALA A 517 6.58 45.77 38.13
C ALA A 517 5.13 46.16 37.73
N GLY A 518 4.49 45.36 36.87
CA GLY A 518 3.13 45.60 36.39
C GLY A 518 3.01 46.59 35.22
N LEU A 519 4.09 47.24 34.80
CA LEU A 519 4.14 48.14 33.65
C LEU A 519 4.68 47.41 32.41
N THR A 520 4.00 47.56 31.28
CA THR A 520 4.53 47.17 29.96
C THR A 520 5.55 48.21 29.51
N LEU A 521 6.76 48.09 30.01
CA LEU A 521 7.91 48.88 29.56
C LEU A 521 8.49 48.21 28.32
N GLY A 522 8.98 49.00 27.36
CA GLY A 522 9.63 48.47 26.16
C GLY A 522 10.62 47.34 26.51
N THR A 523 10.67 46.31 25.69
CA THR A 523 11.32 45.04 26.01
C THR A 523 12.81 45.22 26.33
N PRO A 524 13.26 45.03 27.58
CA PRO A 524 14.67 45.18 27.93
C PRO A 524 15.49 44.12 27.19
N GLN A 525 16.46 44.55 26.38
CA GLN A 525 17.30 43.65 25.57
C GLN A 525 17.98 42.56 26.43
N ALA A 526 18.37 42.89 27.66
CA ALA A 526 18.98 41.95 28.59
C ALA A 526 18.02 40.81 28.97
N VAL A 527 16.75 41.11 29.24
CA VAL A 527 15.73 40.11 29.59
C VAL A 527 15.39 39.24 28.39
N GLN A 528 15.28 39.85 27.19
CA GLN A 528 15.09 39.10 25.95
C GLN A 528 16.25 38.14 25.68
N ASN A 529 17.50 38.59 25.82
CA ASN A 529 18.68 37.75 25.61
C ASN A 529 18.73 36.59 26.63
N ALA A 530 18.40 36.85 27.90
CA ALA A 530 18.34 35.83 28.93
C ALA A 530 17.24 34.78 28.65
N LEU A 531 16.07 35.22 28.19
CA LEU A 531 14.99 34.33 27.76
C LEU A 531 15.43 33.49 26.54
N ALA A 532 16.00 34.12 25.51
CA ALA A 532 16.48 33.44 24.32
C ALA A 532 17.55 32.38 24.64
N GLN A 533 18.49 32.69 25.54
CA GLN A 533 19.47 31.71 26.02
C GLN A 533 18.81 30.56 26.78
N THR A 534 17.84 30.86 27.66
CA THR A 534 17.12 29.82 28.42
C THR A 534 16.37 28.88 27.46
N LEU A 535 15.63 29.44 26.50
CA LEU A 535 14.90 28.66 25.51
C LEU A 535 15.84 27.88 24.56
N SER A 536 16.98 28.46 24.19
CA SER A 536 18.01 27.79 23.40
C SER A 536 18.57 26.57 24.13
N ASN A 537 18.84 26.68 25.44
CA ASN A 537 19.31 25.54 26.26
C ASN A 537 18.27 24.43 26.42
N LEU A 538 16.98 24.75 26.23
CA LEU A 538 15.89 23.77 26.25
C LEU A 538 15.73 23.00 24.95
N THR A 539 16.37 23.44 23.85
CA THR A 539 16.21 22.78 22.54
C THR A 539 16.59 21.30 22.58
N VAL A 540 17.74 20.94 23.17
CA VAL A 540 18.20 19.54 23.26
C VAL A 540 17.26 18.63 24.06
N PRO A 541 16.88 18.95 25.32
CA PRO A 541 15.95 18.08 26.07
C PRO A 541 14.54 18.05 25.45
N LEU A 542 14.07 19.16 24.85
CA LEU A 542 12.79 19.18 24.13
C LEU A 542 12.84 18.34 22.85
N ASP A 543 13.93 18.42 22.09
CA ASP A 543 14.15 17.63 20.88
C ASP A 543 14.13 16.14 21.22
N SER A 544 14.90 15.73 22.23
CA SER A 544 14.91 14.35 22.71
C SER A 544 13.53 13.87 23.16
N LEU A 545 12.80 14.68 23.92
CA LEU A 545 11.46 14.35 24.40
C LEU A 545 10.44 14.21 23.26
N LEU A 546 10.40 15.19 22.35
CA LEU A 546 9.51 15.14 21.19
C LEU A 546 9.85 13.99 20.27
N TYR A 547 11.14 13.79 19.99
CA TYR A 547 11.62 12.70 19.14
C TYR A 547 11.21 11.34 19.68
N ASN A 548 11.45 11.06 20.97
CA ASN A 548 11.09 9.77 21.57
C ASN A 548 9.56 9.60 21.70
N THR A 549 8.82 10.69 21.93
CA THR A 549 7.35 10.65 21.90
C THR A 549 6.83 10.25 20.52
N LEU A 550 7.35 10.88 19.47
CA LEU A 550 6.94 10.61 18.09
C LEU A 550 7.41 9.22 17.62
N LEU A 551 8.59 8.78 18.05
CA LEU A 551 9.09 7.42 17.83
C LEU A 551 8.13 6.38 18.42
N ALA A 552 7.62 6.59 19.64
CA ALA A 552 6.62 5.71 20.26
C ALA A 552 5.31 5.61 19.46
N LEU A 553 5.04 6.58 18.58
CA LEU A 553 3.83 6.66 17.76
C LEU A 553 4.08 6.30 16.29
N GLY A 554 5.30 5.91 15.91
CA GLY A 554 5.62 5.58 14.52
C GLY A 554 5.72 6.79 13.59
N ILE A 555 5.95 8.00 14.11
CA ILE A 555 5.89 9.26 13.36
C ILE A 555 7.22 10.02 13.45
N ARG A 556 7.54 10.84 12.44
CA ARG A 556 8.64 11.81 12.46
C ARG A 556 8.20 13.15 11.89
N ILE A 557 8.85 14.23 12.35
CA ILE A 557 8.61 15.58 11.85
C ILE A 557 9.50 15.83 10.64
N GLY A 558 8.89 16.18 9.51
CA GLY A 558 9.61 16.52 8.28
C GLY A 558 10.34 15.35 7.63
N GLU A 559 10.08 14.13 8.09
CA GLU A 559 10.67 12.89 7.56
C GLU A 559 9.60 11.79 7.48
N ALA A 560 9.78 10.86 6.55
CA ALA A 560 9.03 9.60 6.51
C ALA A 560 9.97 8.45 6.16
N ASP A 561 9.97 7.43 7.02
CA ASP A 561 10.74 6.21 6.81
C ASP A 561 9.85 5.19 6.09
N VAL A 562 10.32 4.67 4.97
CA VAL A 562 9.58 3.74 4.12
C VAL A 562 10.38 2.46 3.96
N ARG A 563 9.68 1.35 3.99
CA ARG A 563 10.26 0.02 3.82
C ARG A 563 9.43 -0.80 2.86
N ALA A 564 10.09 -1.49 1.93
CA ALA A 564 9.47 -2.56 1.14
C ALA A 564 9.97 -3.91 1.67
N THR A 565 9.05 -4.83 1.96
CA THR A 565 9.39 -6.11 2.62
C THR A 565 9.06 -7.34 1.80
N TYR A 566 8.27 -7.16 0.74
CA TYR A 566 8.00 -8.21 -0.23
C TYR A 566 7.61 -7.61 -1.56
N ALA A 567 7.97 -8.32 -2.62
CA ALA A 567 7.45 -8.08 -3.95
C ALA A 567 7.30 -9.41 -4.65
N THR A 568 6.22 -9.55 -5.42
CA THR A 568 6.03 -10.68 -6.31
C THR A 568 5.48 -10.20 -7.64
N CYS A 569 5.98 -10.82 -8.68
CA CYS A 569 5.39 -10.78 -10.00
C CYS A 569 4.90 -12.19 -10.32
N GLN A 570 3.61 -12.43 -10.10
CA GLN A 570 3.03 -13.69 -10.58
C GLN A 570 3.09 -13.72 -12.10
N GLN A 571 3.33 -14.91 -12.65
CA GLN A 571 3.22 -15.11 -14.09
C GLN A 571 1.81 -14.75 -14.51
N PRO A 572 1.63 -13.96 -15.59
CA PRO A 572 0.31 -13.65 -16.06
C PRO A 572 -0.42 -14.93 -16.46
N VAL A 573 -1.68 -15.03 -16.08
CA VAL A 573 -2.54 -16.16 -16.38
C VAL A 573 -3.74 -15.70 -17.19
N LEU A 574 -4.26 -16.59 -18.03
CA LEU A 574 -5.51 -16.32 -18.75
C LEU A 574 -6.66 -16.23 -17.75
N VAL A 575 -7.50 -15.23 -17.95
CA VAL A 575 -8.65 -14.93 -17.12
C VAL A 575 -9.85 -14.71 -18.05
N GLN A 576 -10.43 -15.83 -18.48
CA GLN A 576 -11.58 -15.88 -19.38
C GLN A 576 -12.74 -16.57 -18.67
#